data_AF-A0A3B1BI61-F1
#
_entry.id   AF-A0A3B1BI61-F1
#
_cell.length_a   1.000
_cell.length_b   1.000
_cell.length_c   1.000
_cell.angle_alpha   90.00
_cell.angle_beta   90.00
_cell.angle_gamma   90.00
#
_symmetry.space_group_name_H-M   'P 1'
#
loop_
_entity.id
_entity.type
_entity.pdbx_description
1 polymer ?
#
loop_
_entity_poly.entity_id
_entity_poly.type
_entity_poly.pdbx_seq_one_letter_code
_entity_poly.pdbx_strand_id
1 'polypeptide(L)'
;MTRPLRHLPIVVHHESWIYLEDYLKLKKLGTLEDKPGVPPTSGHLSELLEAMKRRPAKVIIYAAYQDDRAARWLSKRTGIPAVKVPFTIGGTPQAKDL
;
A
#
# COMPACT_ATOMS: atom_id res chain seq x y z
N MET A 1 11.44 19.08 -5.82
CA MET A 1 10.34 18.93 -6.80
C MET A 1 9.69 17.55 -6.63
N THR A 2 8.56 17.43 -5.93
CA THR A 2 7.76 16.18 -5.81
C THR A 2 6.34 16.34 -6.38
N ARG A 3 6.18 17.34 -7.25
CA ARG A 3 4.89 17.91 -7.66
C ARG A 3 3.85 16.91 -8.21
N PRO A 4 4.19 15.81 -8.91
CA PRO A 4 3.16 14.89 -9.42
C PRO A 4 2.58 13.92 -8.37
N LEU A 5 3.27 13.67 -7.25
CA LEU A 5 2.85 12.68 -6.25
C LEU A 5 2.23 13.28 -4.98
N ARG A 6 2.32 14.61 -4.83
CA ARG A 6 1.76 15.30 -3.68
C ARG A 6 0.25 15.03 -3.56
N HIS A 7 -0.19 14.63 -2.37
CA HIS A 7 -1.54 14.25 -2.01
C HIS A 7 -2.11 13.03 -2.76
N LEU A 8 -1.27 12.27 -3.46
CA LEU A 8 -1.70 11.03 -4.10
C LEU A 8 -2.24 10.09 -3.01
N PRO A 9 -3.52 9.66 -3.10
CA PRO A 9 -4.10 8.80 -2.09
C PRO A 9 -3.60 7.37 -2.25
N ILE A 10 -3.13 6.77 -1.17
CA ILE A 10 -2.54 5.43 -1.18
C ILE A 10 -3.19 4.55 -0.10
N VAL A 11 -3.16 3.24 -0.32
CA VAL A 11 -3.30 2.23 0.73
C VAL A 11 -1.94 1.55 0.86
N VAL A 12 -1.53 1.21 2.07
CA VAL A 12 -0.27 0.48 2.32
C VAL A 12 -0.58 -0.85 3.01
N HIS A 13 0.29 -1.84 2.90
CA HIS A 13 0.11 -3.09 3.64
C HIS A 13 0.27 -2.87 5.15
N HIS A 14 1.44 -2.38 5.56
CA HIS A 14 1.82 -2.00 6.92
C HIS A 14 2.25 -0.53 6.91
N GLU A 15 2.22 0.16 8.04
CA GLU A 15 2.77 1.51 8.27
C GLU A 15 4.31 1.61 8.16
N SER A 16 4.93 0.91 7.22
CA SER A 16 6.39 0.90 7.02
C SER A 16 6.91 2.10 6.23
N TRP A 17 6.01 2.96 5.72
CA TRP A 17 6.34 3.97 4.71
C TRP A 17 6.23 5.41 5.23
N ILE A 18 6.12 5.63 6.54
CA ILE A 18 5.83 6.96 7.11
C ILE A 18 6.80 8.07 6.63
N TYR A 19 8.09 7.76 6.51
CA TYR A 19 9.08 8.72 6.01
C TYR A 19 8.92 9.00 4.51
N LEU A 20 8.62 7.97 3.72
CA LEU A 20 8.35 8.12 2.28
C LEU A 20 7.06 8.91 2.04
N GLU A 21 6.02 8.61 2.82
CA GLU A 21 4.74 9.30 2.84
C GLU A 21 4.94 10.79 3.13
N ASP A 22 5.72 11.13 4.16
CA ASP A 22 6.00 12.53 4.48
C ASP A 22 6.87 13.22 3.41
N TYR A 23 7.93 12.56 2.94
CA TYR A 23 8.85 13.12 1.95
C TYR A 23 8.14 13.46 0.63
N LEU A 24 7.30 12.54 0.14
CA LEU A 24 6.52 12.72 -1.09
C LEU A 24 5.17 13.43 -0.86
N LYS A 25 4.80 13.67 0.40
CA LYS A 25 3.51 14.23 0.84
C LYS A 25 2.33 13.40 0.32
N LEU A 26 2.44 12.07 0.39
CA LEU A 26 1.37 11.13 0.04
C LEU A 26 0.23 11.21 1.06
N LYS A 27 -0.97 10.76 0.67
CA LYS A 27 -2.12 10.70 1.56
C LYS A 27 -2.53 9.26 1.81
N LYS A 28 -2.06 8.67 2.91
CA LYS A 28 -2.49 7.33 3.34
C LYS A 28 -4.00 7.36 3.67
N LEU A 29 -4.75 6.45 3.05
CA LEU A 29 -6.19 6.26 3.28
C LEU A 29 -6.50 5.07 4.19
N GLY A 30 -5.53 4.18 4.40
CA GLY A 30 -5.67 3.03 5.28
C GLY A 30 -4.54 2.02 5.09
N THR A 31 -4.56 0.99 5.93
CA THR A 31 -3.63 -0.14 5.94
C THR A 31 -4.37 -1.44 5.60
N LEU A 32 -3.72 -2.38 4.90
CA LEU A 32 -4.27 -3.73 4.73
C LEU A 32 -4.18 -4.50 6.06
N GLU A 33 -3.12 -4.27 6.81
CA GLU A 33 -2.93 -4.82 8.15
C GLU A 33 -3.62 -3.92 9.17
N ASP A 34 -4.56 -4.46 9.95
CA ASP A 34 -5.28 -3.69 10.97
C ASP A 34 -4.34 -3.33 12.15
N LYS A 35 -3.53 -4.29 12.58
CA LYS A 35 -2.59 -4.14 13.70
C LYS A 35 -1.22 -4.72 13.35
N PRO A 36 -0.11 -4.09 13.78
CA PRO A 36 1.22 -4.60 13.50
C PRO A 36 1.39 -6.07 13.93
N GLY A 37 1.83 -6.91 12.99
CA GLY A 37 2.04 -8.34 13.17
C GLY A 37 0.76 -9.20 13.05
N VAL A 38 -0.41 -8.61 12.78
CA VAL A 38 -1.69 -9.33 12.71
C VAL A 38 -2.20 -9.37 11.27
N PRO A 39 -2.31 -10.56 10.66
CA PRO A 39 -2.82 -10.69 9.30
C PRO A 39 -4.20 -10.02 9.12
N PRO A 40 -4.47 -9.41 7.95
CA PRO A 40 -5.79 -8.83 7.66
C PRO A 40 -6.91 -9.82 7.91
N THR A 41 -7.92 -9.40 8.65
CA THR A 41 -9.18 -10.13 8.74
C THR A 41 -10.06 -9.84 7.53
N SER A 42 -10.99 -10.74 7.21
CA SER A 42 -11.97 -10.51 6.15
C SER A 42 -12.87 -9.31 6.42
N GLY A 43 -13.23 -9.07 7.69
CA GLY A 43 -14.01 -7.91 8.12
C GLY A 43 -13.28 -6.59 7.82
N HIS A 44 -12.03 -6.46 8.28
CA HIS A 44 -11.20 -5.28 8.02
C HIS A 44 -11.03 -4.98 6.52
N LEU A 45 -10.74 -6.02 5.73
CA LEU A 45 -10.61 -5.86 4.27
C LEU A 45 -11.93 -5.45 3.60
N SER A 46 -13.07 -5.87 4.15
CA SER A 46 -14.39 -5.49 3.64
C SER A 46 -14.71 -4.03 3.96
N GLU A 47 -14.40 -3.56 5.17
CA GLU A 47 -14.51 -2.15 5.55
C GLU A 47 -13.62 -1.26 4.68
N LEU A 48 -12.38 -1.70 4.45
CA LEU A 48 -11.44 -1.01 3.57
C LEU A 48 -11.94 -0.96 2.13
N LEU A 49 -12.53 -2.06 1.61
CA LEU A 49 -13.16 -2.09 0.30
C LEU A 49 -14.28 -1.05 0.18
N GLU A 50 -15.18 -0.97 1.16
CA GLU A 50 -16.26 0.02 1.17
C GLU A 50 -15.71 1.45 1.27
N ALA A 51 -14.64 1.67 2.03
CA ALA A 51 -13.94 2.96 2.05
C ALA A 51 -13.35 3.31 0.67
N MET A 52 -12.76 2.35 -0.04
CA MET A 52 -12.20 2.55 -1.38
C MET A 52 -13.27 2.82 -2.45
N LYS A 53 -14.49 2.28 -2.29
CA LYS A 53 -15.62 2.63 -3.18
C LYS A 53 -16.04 4.10 -3.03
N ARG A 54 -16.04 4.63 -1.80
CA ARG A 54 -16.41 6.03 -1.53
C ARG A 54 -15.27 7.00 -1.88
N ARG A 55 -14.04 6.61 -1.58
CA ARG A 55 -12.85 7.44 -1.74
C ARG A 55 -11.68 6.58 -2.23
N PRO A 56 -11.55 6.38 -3.55
CA PRO A 56 -10.57 5.44 -4.09
C PRO A 56 -9.14 5.94 -3.91
N ALA A 57 -8.28 5.04 -3.44
CA ALA A 57 -6.83 5.23 -3.58
C ALA A 57 -6.41 5.12 -5.06
N LYS A 58 -5.20 5.61 -5.35
CA LYS A 58 -4.58 5.49 -6.68
C LYS A 58 -3.60 4.32 -6.76
N VAL A 59 -3.11 3.84 -5.61
CA VAL A 59 -2.17 2.71 -5.55
C VAL A 59 -2.33 1.97 -4.22
N ILE A 60 -2.10 0.66 -4.24
CA ILE A 60 -1.94 -0.19 -3.06
C ILE A 60 -0.47 -0.60 -2.98
N ILE A 61 0.25 -0.16 -1.95
CA ILE A 61 1.68 -0.43 -1.76
C ILE A 61 1.87 -1.61 -0.81
N TYR A 62 2.74 -2.55 -1.17
CA TYR A 62 3.20 -3.59 -0.26
C TYR A 62 4.71 -3.82 -0.44
N ALA A 63 5.38 -4.16 0.65
CA ALA A 63 6.79 -4.49 0.65
C ALA A 63 7.01 -5.90 0.07
N ALA A 64 8.20 -6.13 -0.48
CA ALA A 64 8.54 -7.39 -1.10
C ALA A 64 8.49 -8.62 -0.19
N TYR A 65 8.73 -8.45 1.11
CA TYR A 65 8.70 -9.52 2.11
C TYR A 65 7.28 -9.81 2.65
N GLN A 66 6.29 -9.01 2.29
CA GLN A 66 4.91 -9.17 2.76
C GLN A 66 4.10 -10.09 1.85
N ASP A 67 3.13 -10.80 2.44
CA ASP A 67 2.15 -11.57 1.70
C ASP A 67 1.28 -10.65 0.82
N ASP A 68 1.25 -10.90 -0.48
CA ASP A 68 0.56 -10.05 -1.44
C ASP A 68 -0.94 -10.35 -1.59
N ARG A 69 -1.47 -11.41 -0.93
CA ARG A 69 -2.86 -11.86 -1.08
C ARG A 69 -3.86 -10.76 -0.78
N ALA A 70 -3.69 -10.02 0.31
CA ALA A 70 -4.59 -8.93 0.69
C ALA A 70 -4.56 -7.78 -0.33
N ALA A 71 -3.35 -7.41 -0.79
CA ALA A 71 -3.18 -6.34 -1.78
C ALA A 71 -3.83 -6.73 -3.12
N ARG A 72 -3.60 -7.97 -3.58
CA ARG A 72 -4.22 -8.50 -4.81
C ARG A 72 -5.73 -8.64 -4.67
N TRP A 73 -6.22 -9.08 -3.52
CA TRP A 73 -7.65 -9.23 -3.25
C TRP A 73 -8.39 -7.90 -3.38
N LEU A 74 -7.82 -6.84 -2.80
CA LEU A 74 -8.38 -5.48 -2.86
C LEU A 74 -8.24 -4.90 -4.27
N SER A 75 -7.09 -5.08 -4.91
CA SER A 75 -6.82 -4.63 -6.28
C SER A 75 -7.83 -5.22 -7.28
N LYS A 76 -8.09 -6.53 -7.23
CA LYS A 76 -9.05 -7.20 -8.10
C LYS A 76 -10.49 -6.66 -7.97
N ARG A 77 -10.88 -6.20 -6.77
CA ARG A 77 -12.25 -5.71 -6.49
C ARG A 77 -12.43 -4.22 -6.75
N THR A 78 -11.35 -3.45 -6.71
CA THR A 78 -11.38 -2.00 -6.83
C THR A 78 -10.84 -1.50 -8.17
N GLY A 79 -10.08 -2.33 -8.89
CA GLY A 79 -9.29 -1.91 -10.06
C GLY A 79 -8.06 -1.07 -9.70
N ILE A 80 -7.80 -0.82 -8.41
CA ILE A 80 -6.64 -0.04 -7.96
C ILE A 80 -5.38 -0.90 -8.11
N PRO A 81 -4.30 -0.42 -8.76
CA PRO A 81 -3.10 -1.22 -8.95
C PRO A 81 -2.38 -1.52 -7.63
N ALA A 82 -2.03 -2.80 -7.42
CA ALA A 82 -1.14 -3.23 -6.34
C ALA A 82 0.32 -3.21 -6.80
N VAL A 83 1.15 -2.42 -6.13
CA VAL A 83 2.56 -2.19 -6.47
C VAL A 83 3.45 -2.73 -5.36
N LYS A 84 4.37 -3.62 -5.76
CA LYS A 84 5.45 -4.10 -4.90
C LYS A 84 6.55 -3.04 -4.86
N VAL A 85 6.90 -2.58 -3.68
CA VAL A 85 8.02 -1.65 -3.49
C VAL A 85 9.15 -2.38 -2.76
N PRO A 86 10.39 -2.37 -3.27
CA PRO A 86 11.52 -2.98 -2.58
C PRO A 86 11.77 -2.21 -1.28
N PHE A 87 11.81 -2.92 -0.15
CA PHE A 87 12.11 -2.34 1.16
C PHE A 87 13.62 -2.19 1.41
N THR A 88 14.42 -3.00 0.71
CA THR A 88 15.88 -3.02 0.77
C THR A 88 16.43 -3.57 -0.57
N ILE A 89 17.75 -3.51 -0.75
CA ILE A 89 18.45 -4.14 -1.88
C ILE A 89 18.12 -5.63 -1.92
N GLY A 90 17.89 -6.15 -3.12
CA GLY A 90 17.43 -7.52 -3.34
C GLY A 90 15.93 -7.74 -3.08
N GLY A 91 15.19 -6.71 -2.64
CA GLY A 91 13.74 -6.80 -2.43
C GLY A 91 12.96 -7.01 -3.75
N THR A 92 13.50 -6.62 -4.88
CA THR A 92 12.96 -6.94 -6.21
C THR A 92 14.11 -7.31 -7.14
N PRO A 93 13.85 -8.00 -8.27
CA PRO A 93 14.89 -8.28 -9.27
C PRO A 93 15.62 -7.04 -9.79
N GLN A 94 14.98 -5.86 -9.70
CA GLN A 94 15.52 -4.58 -10.13
C GLN A 94 16.35 -3.85 -9.05
N ALA A 95 16.13 -4.12 -7.77
CA ALA A 95 16.85 -3.47 -6.68
C ALA A 95 18.23 -4.14 -6.47
N LYS A 96 19.25 -3.74 -7.23
CA LYS A 96 20.55 -4.44 -7.29
C LYS A 96 21.70 -3.75 -6.56
N ASP A 97 21.57 -2.46 -6.25
CA ASP A 97 22.62 -1.61 -5.65
C ASP A 97 22.02 -0.51 -4.74
N LEU A 98 22.90 0.25 -4.08
CA LEU A 98 22.57 1.44 -3.28
C LEU A 98 22.45 2.69 -4.16
#